data_AF-A0A354EUB9-F1
#
_entry.id   AF-A0A354EUB9-F1
#
_cell.length_a   1.000
_cell.length_b   1.000
_cell.length_c   1.000
_cell.angle_alpha   90.00
_cell.angle_beta   90.00
_cell.angle_gamma   90.00
#
_symmetry.space_group_name_H-M   'P 1'
#
loop_
_entity.id
_entity.type
_entity.pdbx_description
1 polymer ?
#
loop_
_entity_poly.entity_id
_entity_poly.type
_entity_poly.pdbx_seq_one_letter_code
_entity_poly.pdbx_strand_id
1 'polypeptide(L)'
;MALQTAAADHGVRCAVALVPADMGVIGARWGTDADYRAAWKADLDSFAAEPETARFGPEGVDGFMNAITRDAAASRLAQRAPDLADRPIFVAGGRKDPAAPFADHYAPLVEALRVAKAPFAALEFDGGHNPSEASAAAQGFIERTCFGR
;
A
#
# COMPACT_ATOMS: atom_id res chain seq x y z
N MET A 1 2.81 -2.69 -0.31
CA MET A 1 4.21 -3.14 -0.15
C MET A 1 5.22 -2.34 -0.97
N ALA A 2 5.02 -2.07 -2.28
CA ALA A 2 6.03 -1.38 -3.10
C ALA A 2 6.54 -0.04 -2.50
N LEU A 3 5.63 0.83 -2.03
CA LEU A 3 5.99 2.11 -1.41
C LEU A 3 6.73 1.94 -0.07
N GLN A 4 6.34 0.92 0.71
CA GLN A 4 7.01 0.57 1.97
C GLN A 4 8.47 0.20 1.70
N THR A 5 8.71 -0.63 0.68
CA THR A 5 10.06 -1.03 0.26
C THR A 5 10.84 0.16 -0.25
N ALA A 6 10.24 1.00 -1.10
CA ALA A 6 10.90 2.19 -1.61
C ALA A 6 11.30 3.17 -0.48
N ALA A 7 10.43 3.38 0.51
CA ALA A 7 10.72 4.23 1.66
C ALA A 7 11.84 3.67 2.55
N ALA A 8 12.05 2.35 2.57
CA ALA A 8 13.07 1.69 3.37
C ALA A 8 14.40 1.47 2.62
N ASP A 9 14.39 1.48 1.28
CA ASP A 9 15.54 1.19 0.43
C ASP A 9 15.77 2.33 -0.57
N HIS A 10 16.81 3.14 -0.33
CA HIS A 10 17.23 4.22 -1.23
C HIS A 10 17.83 3.73 -2.56
N GLY A 11 18.11 2.43 -2.71
CA GLY A 11 18.46 1.81 -3.98
C GLY A 11 17.27 1.70 -4.93
N VAL A 12 16.03 1.76 -4.43
CA VAL A 12 14.82 1.79 -5.25
C VAL A 12 14.65 3.18 -5.84
N ARG A 13 14.96 3.32 -7.14
CA ARG A 13 14.97 4.61 -7.85
C ARG A 13 13.59 5.08 -8.34
N CYS A 14 12.58 4.22 -8.32
CA CYS A 14 11.24 4.52 -8.83
C CYS A 14 10.23 3.59 -8.18
N ALA A 15 9.02 4.07 -7.89
CA ALA A 15 7.97 3.25 -7.27
C ALA A 15 6.61 3.44 -7.95
N VAL A 16 5.88 2.34 -8.06
CA VAL A 16 4.51 2.31 -8.61
C VAL A 16 3.64 1.57 -7.62
N ALA A 17 2.52 2.18 -7.22
CA ALA A 17 1.51 1.57 -6.37
C ALA A 17 0.14 1.72 -7.00
N LEU A 18 -0.49 0.57 -7.23
CA LEU A 18 -1.87 0.49 -7.68
C LEU A 18 -2.70 0.04 -6.49
N VAL A 19 -3.84 0.71 -6.26
CA VAL A 19 -4.75 0.47 -5.13
C VAL A 19 -4.00 0.31 -3.80
N PRO A 20 -3.23 1.33 -3.38
CA PRO A 20 -2.36 1.21 -2.21
C PRO A 20 -3.17 0.92 -0.95
N ALA A 21 -2.77 -0.14 -0.23
CA ALA A 21 -3.25 -0.43 1.11
C ALA A 21 -2.18 -0.01 2.13
N ASP A 22 -2.55 0.93 3.01
CA ASP A 22 -1.73 1.36 4.14
C ASP A 22 -1.85 0.36 5.29
N MET A 23 -0.77 -0.38 5.55
CA MET A 23 -0.75 -1.42 6.58
C MET A 23 -0.83 -0.86 7.99
N GLY A 24 -0.37 0.36 8.24
CA GLY A 24 -0.54 1.02 9.52
C GLY A 24 -2.00 1.35 9.81
N VAL A 25 -2.80 1.73 8.79
CA VAL A 25 -4.26 1.91 8.89
C VAL A 25 -4.93 0.59 9.26
N ILE A 26 -4.63 -0.46 8.49
CA ILE A 26 -5.18 -1.80 8.70
C ILE A 26 -4.81 -2.31 10.10
N GLY A 27 -3.54 -2.19 10.50
CA GLY A 27 -3.05 -2.63 11.81
C GLY A 27 -3.69 -1.89 12.98
N ALA A 28 -3.89 -0.56 12.87
CA ALA A 28 -4.57 0.18 13.93
C ALA A 28 -6.04 -0.22 14.07
N ARG A 29 -6.75 -0.46 12.96
CA ARG A 29 -8.13 -0.94 13.00
C ARG A 29 -8.19 -2.37 13.55
N TRP A 30 -7.30 -3.25 13.10
CA TRP A 30 -7.14 -4.61 13.63
C TRP A 30 -6.96 -4.63 15.16
N GLY A 31 -6.17 -3.71 15.70
CA GLY A 31 -5.92 -3.61 17.14
C GLY A 31 -7.11 -3.10 17.98
N THR A 32 -8.10 -2.46 17.36
CA THR A 32 -9.17 -1.73 18.07
C THR A 32 -10.60 -2.18 17.74
N ASP A 33 -10.81 -2.83 16.59
CA ASP A 33 -12.11 -3.28 16.08
C ASP A 33 -12.12 -4.81 15.97
N ALA A 34 -12.86 -5.47 16.88
CA ALA A 34 -12.89 -6.92 16.96
C ALA A 34 -13.59 -7.58 15.78
N ASP A 35 -14.64 -6.94 15.25
CA ASP A 35 -15.42 -7.45 14.11
C ASP A 35 -14.60 -7.34 12.82
N TYR A 36 -13.93 -6.19 12.63
CA TYR A 36 -13.00 -6.02 11.52
C TYR A 36 -11.86 -7.03 11.58
N ARG A 37 -11.25 -7.23 12.75
CA ARG A 37 -10.20 -8.24 12.94
C ARG A 37 -10.70 -9.64 12.59
N ALA A 38 -11.89 -10.04 13.04
CA ALA A 38 -12.44 -11.36 12.74
C ALA A 38 -12.66 -11.55 11.22
N ALA A 39 -13.27 -10.57 10.56
CA ALA A 39 -13.50 -10.61 9.10
C ALA A 39 -12.19 -10.63 8.30
N TRP A 40 -11.29 -9.69 8.60
CA TRP A 40 -9.98 -9.59 7.94
C TRP A 40 -9.12 -10.85 8.15
N LYS A 41 -9.17 -11.42 9.35
CA LYS A 41 -8.46 -12.67 9.64
C LYS A 41 -8.99 -13.81 8.79
N ALA A 42 -10.31 -13.96 8.69
CA ALA A 42 -10.93 -15.01 7.88
C ALA A 42 -10.51 -14.91 6.41
N ASP A 43 -10.48 -13.69 5.87
CA ASP A 43 -9.99 -13.44 4.51
C ASP A 43 -8.51 -13.82 4.37
N LEU A 44 -7.64 -13.35 5.29
CA LEU A 44 -6.21 -13.67 5.25
C LEU A 44 -5.90 -15.16 5.46
N ASP A 45 -6.61 -15.82 6.37
CA ASP A 45 -6.47 -17.26 6.61
C ASP A 45 -6.88 -18.06 5.35
N SER A 46 -7.86 -17.58 4.57
CA SER A 46 -8.26 -18.20 3.29
C SER A 46 -7.13 -18.16 2.26
N PHE A 47 -6.34 -17.07 2.23
CA PHE A 47 -5.14 -16.97 1.39
C PHE A 47 -3.96 -17.77 1.96
N ALA A 48 -3.90 -17.95 3.29
CA ALA A 48 -2.84 -18.69 3.97
C ALA A 48 -3.00 -20.22 3.85
N ALA A 49 -4.20 -20.70 3.50
CA ALA A 49 -4.52 -22.12 3.38
C ALA A 49 -3.72 -22.85 2.28
N GLU A 50 -2.97 -22.11 1.45
CA GLU A 50 -2.00 -22.65 0.49
C GLU A 50 -0.65 -22.94 1.19
N PRO A 51 -0.35 -24.21 1.55
CA PRO A 51 0.76 -24.56 2.46
C PRO A 51 2.14 -24.23 1.89
N GLU A 52 2.25 -24.12 0.57
CA GLU A 52 3.53 -23.89 -0.12
C GLU A 52 4.02 -22.43 -0.03
N THR A 53 3.16 -21.50 0.38
CA THR A 53 3.47 -20.07 0.26
C THR A 53 4.06 -19.45 1.52
N ALA A 54 3.93 -20.10 2.70
CA ALA A 54 4.35 -19.60 4.01
C ALA A 54 4.16 -18.07 4.19
N ARG A 55 3.08 -17.52 3.61
CA ARG A 55 2.99 -16.10 3.21
C ARG A 55 3.07 -15.13 4.38
N PHE A 56 2.70 -15.61 5.57
CA PHE A 56 2.63 -14.84 6.81
C PHE A 56 3.66 -15.32 7.86
N GLY A 57 4.57 -16.22 7.47
CA GLY A 57 5.55 -16.80 8.38
C GLY A 57 4.97 -17.81 9.38
N PRO A 58 5.80 -18.34 10.30
CA PRO A 58 5.42 -19.42 11.21
C PRO A 58 4.37 -19.02 12.26
N GLU A 59 4.23 -17.73 12.56
CA GLU A 59 3.24 -17.21 13.50
C GLU A 59 1.88 -16.91 12.84
N GLY A 60 1.75 -17.17 11.53
CA GLY A 60 0.53 -16.99 10.77
C GLY A 60 0.04 -15.53 10.70
N VAL A 61 -1.23 -15.37 10.33
CA VAL A 61 -1.87 -14.05 10.16
C VAL A 61 -1.79 -13.21 11.44
N ASP A 62 -2.00 -13.83 12.61
CA ASP A 62 -1.97 -13.10 13.88
C ASP A 62 -0.57 -12.57 14.19
N GLY A 63 0.48 -13.37 14.01
CA GLY A 63 1.86 -12.90 14.17
C GLY A 63 2.23 -11.78 13.19
N PHE A 64 1.83 -11.93 11.93
CA PHE A 64 2.01 -10.90 10.91
C PHE A 64 1.33 -9.59 11.30
N MET A 65 0.03 -9.63 11.66
CA MET A 65 -0.71 -8.43 12.05
C MET A 65 -0.23 -7.83 13.38
N ASN A 66 0.23 -8.66 14.32
CA ASN A 66 0.87 -8.19 15.55
C ASN A 66 2.18 -7.45 15.26
N ALA A 67 2.98 -7.92 14.31
CA ALA A 67 4.18 -7.21 13.87
C ALA A 67 3.85 -5.84 13.26
N ILE A 68 2.85 -5.78 12.37
CA ILE A 68 2.36 -4.53 11.78
C ILE A 68 1.84 -3.57 12.86
N THR A 69 1.12 -4.08 13.86
CA THR A 69 0.56 -3.26 14.94
C THR A 69 1.65 -2.70 15.86
N ARG A 70 2.68 -3.51 16.18
CA ARG A 70 3.84 -3.06 16.97
C ARG A 70 4.63 -1.96 16.26
N ASP A 71 4.74 -2.05 14.94
CA ASP A 71 5.45 -1.06 14.12
C ASP A 71 4.47 -0.29 13.21
N ALA A 72 3.39 0.20 13.83
CA ALA A 72 2.35 0.90 13.10
C ALA A 72 2.92 2.14 12.40
N ALA A 73 3.80 2.90 13.05
CA ALA A 73 4.40 4.10 12.48
C ALA A 73 5.25 3.80 11.23
N ALA A 74 6.12 2.78 11.26
CA ALA A 74 6.85 2.42 10.05
C ALA A 74 5.90 1.93 8.96
N SER A 75 4.79 1.28 9.32
CA SER A 75 3.78 0.72 8.41
C SER A 75 2.80 1.76 7.84
N ARG A 76 2.82 3.02 8.31
CA ARG A 76 1.97 4.12 7.81
C ARG A 76 2.59 4.77 6.58
N LEU A 77 2.06 4.48 5.41
CA LEU A 77 2.56 5.02 4.13
C LEU A 77 2.54 6.54 4.09
N ALA A 78 1.51 7.18 4.63
CA ALA A 78 1.44 8.64 4.71
C ALA A 78 2.61 9.25 5.53
N GLN A 79 3.03 8.57 6.61
CA GLN A 79 4.17 9.02 7.43
C GLN A 79 5.51 8.81 6.72
N ARG A 80 5.58 7.86 5.78
CA ARG A 80 6.77 7.58 4.96
C ARG A 80 6.90 8.47 3.74
N ALA A 81 5.94 9.36 3.45
CA ALA A 81 6.01 10.26 2.30
C ALA A 81 7.32 11.08 2.19
N PRO A 82 7.92 11.60 3.30
CA PRO A 82 9.21 12.29 3.24
C PRO A 82 10.36 11.40 2.74
N ASP A 83 10.35 10.11 3.06
CA ASP A 83 11.41 9.17 2.65
C ASP A 83 11.35 8.84 1.14
N LEU A 84 10.26 9.24 0.48
CA LEU A 84 10.03 9.04 -0.94
C LEU A 84 10.27 10.33 -1.74
N ALA A 85 10.70 11.42 -1.10
CA ALA A 85 10.76 12.74 -1.73
C ALA A 85 11.85 12.88 -2.81
N ASP A 86 12.79 11.93 -2.88
CA ASP A 86 13.94 11.94 -3.79
C ASP A 86 13.75 11.09 -5.06
N ARG A 87 12.57 10.47 -5.24
CA ARG A 87 12.33 9.53 -6.35
C ARG A 87 10.95 9.66 -6.97
N PRO A 88 10.81 9.39 -8.28
CA PRO A 88 9.52 9.39 -8.94
C PRO A 88 8.58 8.31 -8.41
N ILE A 89 7.31 8.69 -8.22
CA ILE A 89 6.26 7.80 -7.71
C ILE A 89 5.04 7.86 -8.63
N PHE A 90 4.44 6.71 -8.92
CA PHE A 90 3.08 6.64 -9.46
C PHE A 90 2.14 6.01 -8.43
N VAL A 91 0.99 6.64 -8.20
CA VAL A 91 -0.04 6.11 -7.31
C VAL A 91 -1.40 6.12 -8.03
N ALA A 92 -2.09 4.99 -8.05
CA ALA A 92 -3.46 4.91 -8.53
C ALA A 92 -4.44 4.41 -7.46
N GLY A 93 -5.60 5.06 -7.32
CA GLY A 93 -6.61 4.71 -6.33
C GLY A 93 -7.99 4.51 -6.97
N GLY A 94 -8.64 3.40 -6.62
CA GLY A 94 -10.02 3.12 -7.01
C GLY A 94 -10.99 3.77 -6.02
N ARG A 95 -11.87 4.66 -6.49
CA ARG A 95 -12.81 5.39 -5.63
C ARG A 95 -13.84 4.49 -4.94
N LYS A 96 -14.08 3.29 -5.47
CA LYS A 96 -15.02 2.30 -4.92
C LYS A 96 -14.31 1.06 -4.38
N ASP A 97 -13.03 1.17 -4.04
CA ASP A 97 -12.24 0.06 -3.50
C ASP A 97 -12.77 -0.39 -2.13
N PRO A 98 -13.33 -1.61 -2.01
CA PRO A 98 -13.85 -2.10 -0.74
C PRO A 98 -12.76 -2.69 0.16
N ALA A 99 -11.61 -3.08 -0.40
CA ALA A 99 -10.53 -3.73 0.34
C ALA A 99 -9.55 -2.70 0.92
N ALA A 100 -9.31 -1.62 0.17
CA ALA A 100 -8.56 -0.45 0.61
C ALA A 100 -9.40 0.82 0.37
N PRO A 101 -10.37 1.14 1.26
CA PRO A 101 -11.21 2.32 1.13
C PRO A 101 -10.42 3.59 0.77
N PHE A 102 -10.84 4.23 -0.32
CA PHE A 102 -10.11 5.35 -0.95
C PHE A 102 -9.74 6.46 0.04
N ALA A 103 -10.67 6.83 0.91
CA ALA A 103 -10.50 7.89 1.91
C ALA A 103 -9.51 7.53 3.03
N ASP A 104 -9.31 6.23 3.30
CA ASP A 104 -8.47 5.75 4.39
C ASP A 104 -7.03 5.48 3.93
N HIS A 105 -6.83 5.18 2.64
CA HIS A 105 -5.53 4.74 2.13
C HIS A 105 -4.96 5.64 1.03
N TYR A 106 -5.67 5.81 -0.08
CA TYR A 106 -5.15 6.57 -1.22
C TYR A 106 -5.12 8.08 -0.94
N ALA A 107 -6.24 8.66 -0.51
CA ALA A 107 -6.34 10.11 -0.36
C ALA A 107 -5.34 10.67 0.67
N PRO A 108 -5.14 10.06 1.86
CA PRO A 108 -4.14 10.51 2.81
C PRO A 108 -2.70 10.37 2.29
N LEU A 109 -2.42 9.32 1.52
CA LEU A 109 -1.11 9.11 0.90
C LEU A 109 -0.80 10.22 -0.13
N VAL A 110 -1.73 10.52 -1.04
CA VAL A 110 -1.54 11.57 -2.05
C VAL A 110 -1.33 12.93 -1.40
N GLU A 111 -2.11 13.24 -0.37
CA GLU A 111 -1.94 14.47 0.40
C GLU A 111 -0.56 14.53 1.07
N ALA A 112 -0.12 13.43 1.70
CA ALA A 112 1.19 13.37 2.34
C ALA A 112 2.34 13.52 1.34
N LEU A 113 2.26 12.89 0.17
CA LEU A 113 3.25 13.04 -0.92
C LEU A 113 3.33 14.48 -1.40
N ARG A 114 2.18 15.16 -1.54
CA ARG A 114 2.10 16.57 -1.91
C ARG A 114 2.75 17.48 -0.87
N VAL A 115 2.47 17.27 0.42
CA VAL A 115 3.07 18.03 1.52
C VAL A 115 4.59 17.81 1.60
N ALA A 116 5.03 16.56 1.40
CA ALA A 116 6.45 16.20 1.36
C ALA A 116 7.18 16.71 0.11
N LYS A 117 6.45 17.30 -0.86
CA LYS A 117 6.97 17.72 -2.16
C LYS A 117 7.65 16.57 -2.93
N ALA A 118 7.18 15.35 -2.73
CA ALA A 118 7.65 14.21 -3.49
C ALA A 118 7.27 14.36 -4.98
N PRO A 119 8.11 13.94 -5.93
CA PRO A 119 7.76 13.95 -7.34
C PRO A 119 6.85 12.77 -7.65
N PHE A 120 5.54 13.01 -7.73
CA PHE A 120 4.56 11.96 -7.98
C PHE A 120 3.58 12.28 -9.12
N ALA A 121 3.08 11.22 -9.74
CA ALA A 121 1.89 11.23 -10.58
C ALA A 121 0.78 10.43 -9.89
N ALA A 122 -0.42 11.00 -9.85
CA ALA A 122 -1.59 10.40 -9.24
C ALA A 122 -2.68 10.15 -10.29
N LEU A 123 -3.32 8.98 -10.22
CA LEU A 123 -4.50 8.63 -10.99
C LEU A 123 -5.62 8.19 -10.05
N GLU A 124 -6.82 8.71 -10.27
CA GLU A 124 -8.03 8.24 -9.62
C GLU A 124 -8.93 7.60 -10.67
N PHE A 125 -9.55 6.47 -10.34
CA PHE A 125 -10.48 5.78 -11.23
C PHE A 125 -11.74 5.34 -10.46
N ASP A 126 -12.86 5.11 -11.17
CA ASP A 126 -14.17 4.85 -10.54
C ASP A 126 -14.39 3.37 -10.14
N GLY A 127 -13.37 2.53 -10.35
CA GLY A 127 -13.34 1.11 -10.02
C GLY A 127 -13.01 0.78 -8.57
N GLY A 128 -12.89 -0.53 -8.32
CA GLY A 128 -12.56 -1.12 -7.01
C GLY A 128 -11.09 -1.53 -6.88
N HIS A 129 -10.81 -2.59 -6.10
CA HIS A 129 -9.44 -3.08 -5.84
C HIS A 129 -8.76 -3.73 -7.07
N ASN A 130 -9.45 -3.86 -8.21
CA ASN A 130 -8.83 -4.32 -9.45
C ASN A 130 -8.24 -3.12 -10.22
N PRO A 131 -6.92 -3.04 -10.41
CA PRO A 131 -6.27 -1.86 -10.98
C PRO A 131 -6.16 -1.89 -12.51
N SER A 132 -6.99 -2.67 -13.21
CA SER A 132 -6.95 -2.78 -14.68
C SER A 132 -7.05 -1.42 -15.37
N GLU A 133 -7.89 -0.51 -14.86
CA GLU A 133 -8.06 0.86 -15.35
C GLU A 133 -6.78 1.72 -15.23
N ALA A 134 -5.88 1.37 -14.31
CA ALA A 134 -4.63 2.09 -14.07
C ALA A 134 -3.40 1.45 -14.72
N SER A 135 -3.53 0.22 -15.25
CA SER A 135 -2.38 -0.58 -15.69
C SER A 135 -1.62 0.07 -16.86
N ALA A 136 -2.33 0.58 -17.87
CA ALA A 136 -1.70 1.24 -19.01
C ALA A 136 -0.97 2.55 -18.60
N ALA A 137 -1.58 3.32 -17.69
CA ALA A 137 -0.96 4.55 -17.17
C ALA A 137 0.31 4.24 -16.37
N ALA A 138 0.27 3.20 -15.53
CA ALA A 138 1.42 2.73 -14.76
C ALA A 138 2.56 2.24 -15.66
N GLN A 139 2.26 1.45 -16.69
CA GLN A 139 3.24 1.01 -17.69
C GLN A 139 3.90 2.21 -18.38
N GLY A 140 3.11 3.16 -18.85
CA GLY A 140 3.64 4.37 -19.47
C GLY A 140 4.50 5.21 -18.53
N PHE A 141 4.15 5.29 -17.24
CA PHE A 141 4.99 5.95 -16.23
C PHE A 141 6.32 5.22 -16.06
N ILE A 142 6.30 3.89 -15.96
CA ILE A 142 7.51 3.07 -15.82
C ILE A 142 8.46 3.31 -17.00
N GLU A 143 7.95 3.22 -18.23
CA GLU A 143 8.74 3.38 -19.44
C GLU A 143 9.37 4.77 -19.55
N ARG A 144 8.60 5.83 -19.27
CA ARG A 144 9.06 7.21 -19.46
C ARG A 144 9.87 7.75 -18.30
N THR A 145 9.65 7.26 -17.08
CA THR A 145 10.17 7.90 -15.87
C THR A 145 11.08 6.99 -15.06
N CYS A 146 10.77 5.69 -14.93
CA CYS A 146 11.65 4.77 -14.19
C CYS A 146 12.86 4.33 -15.02
N PHE A 147 12.70 4.26 -16.35
CA PHE A 147 13.75 3.85 -17.29
C PHE A 147 14.13 4.91 -18.32
N GLY A 148 13.34 5.99 -18.42
CA GLY A 148 13.71 7.16 -19.22
C GLY A 148 14.98 7.79 -18.65
N ARG A 149 16.00 7.94 -19.50
CA ARG A 149 17.25 8.61 -19.15
C ARG A 149 17.08 10.12 -19.10
#